data_AF-R6XIP1-F1
#
_entry.id   AF-R6XIP1-F1
#
_cell.length_a   1.000
_cell.length_b   1.000
_cell.length_c   1.000
_cell.angle_alpha   90.00
_cell.angle_beta   90.00
_cell.angle_gamma   90.00
#
_symmetry.space_group_name_H-M   'P 1'
#
loop_
_entity.id
_entity.type
_entity.pdbx_description
1 polymer ?
#
loop_
_entity_poly.entity_id
_entity_poly.type
_entity_poly.pdbx_seq_one_letter_code
_entity_poly.pdbx_strand_id
1 'polypeptide(L)'
;MKKVLMICFMLAMIIFIGGCNKNVGKLYTLEEAYDLNLITKDDLKNIAYYYNKLGYSEFVPKSKDPKSISKKNERLIKKTYLRDVLKEPRLSIKKVHIYEYYGTYNGCIALRITDSYNCYDYIIHEEYIIDGVSFYNFYVASISIYAPNKK
;
A
#
# COMPACT_ATOMS: atom_id res chain seq x y z
N MET A 1 -28.25 23.68 44.99
CA MET A 1 -27.97 22.44 44.25
C MET A 1 -27.94 22.74 42.76
N LYS A 2 -26.91 22.22 42.08
CA LYS A 2 -26.80 22.02 40.62
C LYS A 2 -26.87 23.29 39.75
N LYS A 3 -25.72 23.79 39.30
CA LYS A 3 -25.47 24.35 37.94
C LYS A 3 -24.11 25.08 37.75
N VAL A 4 -23.04 24.72 38.46
CA VAL A 4 -21.71 25.36 38.24
C VAL A 4 -20.54 24.35 38.12
N LEU A 5 -20.80 23.05 37.93
CA LEU A 5 -19.74 22.04 37.92
C LEU A 5 -19.67 21.22 36.62
N MET A 6 -19.81 21.86 35.46
CA MET A 6 -19.72 21.14 34.18
C MET A 6 -19.12 21.97 33.04
N ILE A 7 -18.05 22.74 33.32
CA ILE A 7 -17.35 23.51 32.28
C ILE A 7 -15.84 23.19 32.21
N CYS A 8 -15.27 22.47 33.17
CA CYS A 8 -13.81 22.23 33.20
C CYS A 8 -13.31 20.91 32.59
N PHE A 9 -14.17 20.04 32.05
CA PHE A 9 -13.73 18.73 31.51
C PHE A 9 -13.68 18.65 29.97
N MET A 10 -14.21 19.63 29.24
CA MET A 10 -14.20 19.63 27.76
C MET A 10 -13.00 20.34 27.12
N LEU A 11 -12.11 20.96 27.92
CA LEU A 11 -10.95 21.71 27.42
C LEU A 11 -9.61 20.96 27.53
N ALA A 12 -9.60 19.74 28.09
CA ALA A 12 -8.36 18.99 28.34
C ALA A 12 -8.03 17.91 27.29
N MET A 13 -8.80 17.80 26.20
CA MET A 13 -8.60 16.77 25.14
C MET A 13 -8.08 17.32 23.81
N ILE A 14 -7.35 18.44 23.82
CA ILE A 14 -6.68 19.00 22.61
C ILE A 14 -5.15 19.00 22.79
N ILE A 15 -4.60 17.96 23.42
CA ILE A 15 -3.14 17.76 23.48
C ILE A 15 -2.78 16.38 22.94
N PHE A 16 -3.15 16.10 21.69
CA PHE A 16 -2.41 15.16 20.84
C PHE A 16 -2.51 15.62 19.38
N ILE A 17 -2.02 16.83 19.09
CA ILE A 17 -1.54 17.11 17.74
C ILE A 17 -0.15 16.47 17.63
N GLY A 18 -0.11 15.13 17.66
CA GLY A 18 1.02 14.41 17.12
C GLY A 18 1.20 14.92 15.70
N GLY A 19 2.40 15.44 15.39
CA GLY A 19 2.69 16.04 14.09
C GLY A 19 2.42 15.04 12.96
N CYS A 20 1.17 15.02 12.47
CA CYS A 20 0.76 14.22 11.35
C CYS A 20 1.49 14.81 10.14
N ASN A 21 2.46 14.06 9.64
CA ASN A 21 3.12 14.35 8.38
C ASN A 21 2.05 14.19 7.28
N LYS A 22 1.27 15.26 7.02
CA LYS A 22 0.12 15.29 6.09
C LYS A 22 0.48 14.97 4.63
N ASN A 23 1.76 14.74 4.34
CA ASN A 23 2.32 14.67 2.99
C ASN A 23 2.78 13.26 2.57
N VAL A 24 2.41 12.20 3.29
CA VAL A 24 2.75 10.82 2.90
C VAL A 24 1.46 10.05 2.62
N GLY A 25 1.41 9.39 1.46
CA GLY A 25 0.26 8.61 0.99
C GLY A 25 -0.07 7.41 1.88
N LYS A 26 -0.82 6.44 1.37
CA LYS A 26 -1.23 5.24 2.12
C LYS A 26 -0.92 3.97 1.32
N LEU A 27 -0.57 2.91 2.02
CA LEU A 27 -0.48 1.55 1.47
C LEU A 27 -1.76 0.79 1.77
N TYR A 28 -2.24 0.07 0.77
CA TYR A 28 -3.38 -0.83 0.85
C TYR A 28 -2.95 -2.22 0.41
N THR A 29 -3.65 -3.25 0.89
CA THR A 29 -3.61 -4.55 0.23
C THR A 29 -4.21 -4.45 -1.17
N LEU A 30 -3.97 -5.46 -2.00
CA LEU A 30 -4.54 -5.50 -3.34
C LEU A 30 -6.08 -5.51 -3.33
N GLU A 31 -6.66 -6.28 -2.42
CA GLU A 31 -8.12 -6.40 -2.25
C GLU A 31 -8.73 -5.12 -1.70
N GLU A 32 -8.13 -4.52 -0.65
CA GLU A 32 -8.60 -3.22 -0.11
C GLU A 32 -8.61 -2.12 -1.18
N ALA A 33 -7.58 -2.08 -2.03
CA ALA A 33 -7.51 -1.07 -3.10
C ALA A 33 -8.58 -1.30 -4.17
N TYR A 34 -8.92 -2.54 -4.46
CA TYR A 34 -10.00 -2.88 -5.38
C TYR A 34 -11.37 -2.52 -4.79
N ASP A 35 -11.64 -2.91 -3.54
CA ASP A 35 -12.90 -2.62 -2.85
C ASP A 35 -13.16 -1.11 -2.71
N LEU A 36 -12.09 -0.33 -2.52
CA LEU A 36 -12.15 1.14 -2.45
C LEU A 36 -12.18 1.81 -3.83
N ASN A 37 -12.24 1.06 -4.93
CA ASN A 37 -12.21 1.54 -6.31
C ASN A 37 -10.97 2.40 -6.63
N LEU A 38 -9.84 2.15 -5.95
CA LEU A 38 -8.56 2.80 -6.25
C LEU A 38 -7.91 2.18 -7.50
N ILE A 39 -8.19 0.91 -7.73
CA ILE A 39 -7.83 0.16 -8.93
C ILE A 39 -9.07 -0.54 -9.49
N THR A 40 -9.12 -0.74 -10.80
CA THR A 40 -10.22 -1.41 -11.48
C THR A 40 -9.94 -2.90 -11.69
N LYS A 41 -10.95 -3.66 -12.13
CA LYS A 41 -10.76 -5.07 -12.55
C LYS A 41 -9.72 -5.21 -13.66
N ASP A 42 -9.68 -4.29 -14.62
CA ASP A 42 -8.65 -4.33 -15.66
C ASP A 42 -7.25 -4.05 -15.11
N ASP A 43 -7.14 -3.20 -14.10
CA ASP A 43 -5.87 -3.00 -13.39
C ASP A 43 -5.45 -4.27 -12.64
N LEU A 44 -6.39 -4.99 -11.99
CA LEU A 44 -6.12 -6.30 -11.39
C LEU A 44 -5.56 -7.30 -12.41
N LYS A 45 -6.18 -7.41 -13.59
CA LYS A 45 -5.68 -8.31 -14.67
C LYS A 45 -4.24 -7.96 -15.09
N ASN A 46 -3.95 -6.66 -15.21
CA ASN A 46 -2.59 -6.20 -15.53
C ASN A 46 -1.59 -6.54 -14.42
N ILE A 47 -1.95 -6.31 -13.16
CA ILE A 47 -1.10 -6.64 -12.01
C ILE A 47 -0.87 -8.16 -11.95
N ALA A 48 -1.93 -8.96 -12.13
CA ALA A 48 -1.86 -10.43 -12.14
C ALA A 48 -0.95 -10.94 -13.26
N TYR A 49 -1.04 -10.38 -14.48
CA TYR A 49 -0.14 -10.74 -15.59
C TYR A 49 1.33 -10.60 -15.19
N TYR A 50 1.71 -9.45 -14.63
CA TYR A 50 3.10 -9.18 -14.23
C TYR A 50 3.52 -9.98 -13.00
N TYR A 51 2.61 -10.19 -12.05
CA TYR A 51 2.87 -10.96 -10.83
C TYR A 51 3.07 -12.45 -11.12
N ASN A 52 2.12 -13.07 -11.83
CA ASN A 52 2.14 -14.49 -12.18
C ASN A 52 3.20 -14.80 -13.26
N LYS A 53 3.74 -13.78 -13.94
CA LYS A 53 4.69 -13.91 -15.06
C LYS A 53 4.12 -14.73 -16.22
N LEU A 54 2.84 -14.53 -16.53
CA LEU A 54 2.13 -15.26 -17.57
C LEU A 54 2.59 -14.77 -18.95
N GLY A 55 3.68 -15.32 -19.48
CA GLY A 55 4.19 -14.98 -20.81
C GLY A 55 3.29 -15.40 -21.99
N TYR A 56 2.23 -16.18 -21.73
CA TYR A 56 1.34 -16.78 -22.72
C TYR A 56 -0.14 -16.74 -22.28
N SER A 57 -0.65 -15.57 -21.87
CA SER A 57 -2.09 -15.38 -21.67
C SER A 57 -2.76 -14.76 -22.89
N GLU A 58 -4.02 -15.10 -23.17
CA GLU A 58 -4.85 -14.38 -24.16
C GLU A 58 -5.07 -12.91 -23.79
N PHE A 59 -4.90 -12.56 -22.51
CA PHE A 59 -4.91 -11.19 -22.04
C PHE A 59 -3.67 -10.44 -22.54
N VAL A 60 -3.90 -9.32 -23.23
CA VAL A 60 -2.84 -8.40 -23.65
C VAL A 60 -2.64 -7.34 -22.56
N PRO A 61 -1.53 -7.37 -21.81
CA PRO A 61 -1.30 -6.42 -20.74
C PRO A 61 -0.99 -5.02 -21.31
N LYS A 62 -1.46 -3.99 -20.60
CA LYS A 62 -0.98 -2.63 -20.75
C LYS A 62 0.47 -2.59 -20.30
N SER A 63 1.35 -2.06 -21.16
CA SER A 63 2.74 -1.80 -20.80
C SER A 63 2.82 -0.92 -19.56
N LYS A 64 3.79 -1.19 -18.68
CA LYS A 64 4.06 -0.35 -17.51
C LYS A 64 4.53 1.04 -17.97
N ASP A 65 3.70 2.05 -17.73
CA ASP A 65 4.02 3.45 -17.92
C ASP A 65 3.70 4.25 -16.64
N PRO A 66 4.70 4.81 -15.95
CA PRO A 66 6.14 4.75 -16.24
C PRO A 66 6.70 3.34 -16.13
N LYS A 67 7.84 3.08 -16.78
CA LYS A 67 8.55 1.77 -16.73
C LYS A 67 9.12 1.43 -15.35
N SER A 68 9.35 2.43 -14.51
CA SER A 68 9.90 2.27 -13.15
C SER A 68 9.36 3.34 -12.20
N ILE A 69 9.46 3.05 -10.90
CA ILE A 69 9.06 3.99 -9.85
C ILE A 69 10.08 5.14 -9.80
N SER A 70 9.59 6.38 -9.76
CA SER A 70 10.48 7.55 -9.59
C SER A 70 11.15 7.56 -8.22
N LYS A 71 12.38 8.10 -8.11
CA LYS A 71 13.10 8.22 -6.81
C LYS A 71 12.29 8.95 -5.74
N LYS A 72 11.47 9.92 -6.14
CA LYS A 72 10.57 10.65 -5.24
C LYS A 72 9.50 9.72 -4.66
N ASN A 73 8.81 8.97 -5.51
CA ASN A 73 7.76 8.05 -5.08
C ASN A 73 8.36 6.90 -4.26
N GLU A 74 9.50 6.35 -4.67
CA GLU A 74 10.22 5.33 -3.88
C GLU A 74 10.48 5.80 -2.44
N ARG A 75 11.01 7.02 -2.27
CA ARG A 75 11.26 7.60 -0.95
C ARG A 75 9.96 7.77 -0.13
N LEU A 76 8.87 8.18 -0.77
CA LEU A 76 7.58 8.37 -0.09
C LEU A 76 6.95 7.03 0.31
N ILE A 77 6.99 6.03 -0.57
CA ILE A 77 6.51 4.67 -0.31
C ILE A 77 7.27 4.07 0.88
N LYS A 78 8.61 4.13 0.88
CA LYS A 78 9.41 3.57 1.99
C LYS A 78 9.13 4.26 3.31
N LYS A 79 8.92 5.58 3.33
CA LYS A 79 8.49 6.32 4.53
C LYS A 79 7.09 5.91 5.00
N THR A 80 6.17 5.69 4.05
CA THR A 80 4.80 5.24 4.33
C THR A 80 4.82 3.85 4.96
N TYR A 81 5.61 2.93 4.41
CA TYR A 81 5.80 1.58 4.95
C TYR A 81 6.30 1.60 6.40
N LEU A 82 7.35 2.39 6.70
CA LEU A 82 7.85 2.53 8.07
C LEU A 82 6.78 3.08 9.03
N ARG A 83 5.99 4.05 8.59
CA ARG A 83 4.96 4.69 9.41
C ARG A 83 3.76 3.78 9.66
N ASP A 84 3.25 3.13 8.62
CA ASP A 84 1.93 2.48 8.66
C ASP A 84 2.02 0.97 8.88
N VAL A 85 3.03 0.33 8.28
CA VAL A 85 3.22 -1.12 8.35
C VAL A 85 4.07 -1.47 9.56
N LEU A 86 5.26 -0.89 9.67
CA LEU A 86 6.15 -1.15 10.81
C LEU A 86 5.76 -0.39 12.08
N LYS A 87 5.00 0.72 11.95
CA LYS A 87 4.70 1.65 13.04
C LYS A 87 5.95 2.21 13.73
N GLU A 88 7.04 2.31 12.96
CA GLU A 88 8.37 2.73 13.41
C GLU A 88 8.96 3.81 12.47
N PRO A 89 8.37 5.01 12.41
CA PRO A 89 8.69 6.04 11.41
C PRO A 89 10.10 6.64 11.52
N ARG A 90 10.83 6.35 12.62
CA ARG A 90 12.20 6.83 12.86
C ARG A 90 13.28 5.91 12.29
N LEU A 91 12.90 4.71 11.86
CA LEU A 91 13.82 3.75 11.24
C LEU A 91 14.34 4.25 9.90
N SER A 92 15.42 3.62 9.44
CA SER A 92 16.07 3.99 8.18
C SER A 92 15.34 3.37 7.00
N ILE A 93 14.91 4.19 6.05
CA ILE A 93 14.34 3.72 4.77
C ILE A 93 15.33 2.87 3.95
N LYS A 94 16.63 2.87 4.29
CA LYS A 94 17.63 2.04 3.60
C LYS A 94 17.42 0.54 3.83
N LYS A 95 16.76 0.16 4.93
CA LYS A 95 16.42 -1.23 5.25
C LYS A 95 15.02 -1.62 4.76
N VAL A 96 14.38 -0.77 3.96
CA VAL A 96 13.10 -1.04 3.30
C VAL A 96 13.36 -1.23 1.82
N HIS A 97 12.91 -2.35 1.26
CA HIS A 97 13.23 -2.82 -0.07
C HIS A 97 11.98 -2.93 -0.92
N ILE A 98 12.00 -2.35 -2.11
CA ILE A 98 10.98 -2.58 -3.13
C ILE A 98 11.60 -3.55 -4.14
N TYR A 99 11.06 -4.76 -4.22
CA TYR A 99 11.61 -5.82 -5.08
C TYR A 99 11.00 -5.82 -6.47
N GLU A 100 9.71 -5.53 -6.57
CA GLU A 100 8.98 -5.61 -7.82
C GLU A 100 8.09 -4.39 -8.00
N TYR A 101 7.95 -3.95 -9.26
CA TYR A 101 7.04 -2.91 -9.69
C TYR A 101 6.10 -3.48 -10.74
N TYR A 102 4.80 -3.50 -10.41
CA TYR A 102 3.77 -4.11 -11.23
C TYR A 102 3.06 -3.10 -12.14
N GLY A 103 3.15 -1.81 -11.86
CA GLY A 103 2.60 -0.76 -12.71
C GLY A 103 2.02 0.42 -11.91
N THR A 104 1.60 1.45 -12.64
CA THR A 104 0.89 2.61 -12.10
C THR A 104 -0.50 2.64 -12.70
N TYR A 105 -1.53 2.69 -11.85
CA TYR A 105 -2.93 2.55 -12.24
C TYR A 105 -3.76 3.57 -11.48
N ASN A 106 -4.50 4.43 -12.18
CA ASN A 106 -5.32 5.50 -11.58
C ASN A 106 -4.55 6.37 -10.56
N GLY A 107 -3.26 6.60 -10.80
CA GLY A 107 -2.37 7.34 -9.90
C GLY A 107 -1.86 6.55 -8.69
N CYS A 108 -2.31 5.31 -8.49
CA CYS A 108 -1.77 4.37 -7.50
C CYS A 108 -0.61 3.55 -8.08
N ILE A 109 0.30 3.10 -7.23
CA ILE A 109 1.49 2.34 -7.62
C ILE A 109 1.40 0.94 -7.01
N ALA A 110 1.40 -0.10 -7.86
CA ALA A 110 1.41 -1.49 -7.43
C ALA A 110 2.86 -2.01 -7.34
N LEU A 111 3.25 -2.56 -6.19
CA LEU A 111 4.63 -2.97 -5.93
C LEU A 111 4.75 -4.06 -4.85
N ARG A 112 5.88 -4.76 -4.82
CA ARG A 112 6.27 -5.65 -3.71
C ARG A 112 7.28 -4.95 -2.82
N ILE A 113 6.96 -4.82 -1.52
CA ILE A 113 7.80 -4.15 -0.52
C ILE A 113 7.98 -5.03 0.72
N THR A 114 9.15 -4.97 1.33
CA THR A 114 9.46 -5.58 2.63
C THR A 114 10.56 -4.78 3.32
N ASP A 115 11.01 -5.25 4.47
CA ASP A 115 12.16 -4.72 5.18
C ASP A 115 13.12 -5.82 5.66
N SER A 116 14.26 -5.38 6.21
CA SER A 116 15.25 -6.21 6.91
C SER A 116 15.24 -6.00 8.42
N TYR A 117 14.13 -5.48 8.98
CA TYR A 117 13.94 -5.37 10.43
C TYR A 117 13.24 -6.61 10.99
N ASN A 118 12.31 -7.18 10.22
CA ASN A 118 11.52 -8.34 10.62
C ASN A 118 11.78 -9.56 9.76
N CYS A 119 11.57 -10.73 10.35
CA CYS A 119 11.36 -11.98 9.62
C CYS A 119 9.85 -12.22 9.55
N TYR A 120 9.36 -12.54 8.37
CA TYR A 120 7.94 -12.79 8.14
C TYR A 120 7.71 -14.27 7.86
N ASP A 121 6.74 -14.85 8.56
CA ASP A 121 6.16 -16.14 8.21
C ASP A 121 4.88 -15.86 7.41
N TYR A 122 4.89 -16.22 6.13
CA TYR A 122 3.80 -15.88 5.21
C TYR A 122 2.86 -17.06 5.03
N ILE A 123 1.57 -16.79 5.12
CA ILE A 123 0.54 -17.72 4.67
C ILE A 123 0.45 -17.60 3.15
N ILE A 124 0.87 -18.66 2.46
CA ILE A 124 0.86 -18.75 0.99
C ILE A 124 -0.42 -19.45 0.57
N HIS A 125 -1.17 -18.80 -0.31
CA HIS A 125 -2.31 -19.32 -1.02
C HIS A 125 -1.84 -19.82 -2.39
N GLU A 126 -2.11 -21.09 -2.72
CA GLU A 126 -1.79 -21.63 -4.05
C GLU A 126 -2.47 -20.82 -5.15
N GLU A 127 -3.71 -20.40 -4.91
CA GLU A 127 -4.46 -19.47 -5.75
C GLU A 127 -5.26 -18.50 -4.85
N TYR A 128 -5.13 -17.20 -5.10
CA TYR A 128 -5.91 -16.13 -4.49
C TYR A 128 -6.72 -15.42 -5.56
N ILE A 129 -8.04 -15.36 -5.42
CA ILE A 129 -8.94 -14.85 -6.46
C ILE A 129 -9.59 -13.55 -5.98
N ILE A 130 -9.43 -12.48 -6.75
CA ILE A 130 -10.13 -11.20 -6.54
C ILE A 130 -10.96 -10.91 -7.79
N ASP A 131 -12.28 -10.88 -7.65
CA ASP A 131 -13.21 -10.61 -8.76
C ASP A 131 -12.94 -11.47 -10.03
N GLY A 132 -12.64 -12.76 -9.82
CA GLY A 132 -12.33 -13.71 -10.90
C GLY A 132 -10.95 -13.56 -11.53
N VAL A 133 -10.05 -12.77 -10.94
CA VAL A 133 -8.64 -12.65 -11.33
C VAL A 133 -7.77 -13.44 -10.36
N SER A 134 -7.05 -14.44 -10.86
CA SER A 134 -6.20 -15.32 -10.06
C SER A 134 -4.78 -14.80 -9.86
N PHE A 135 -4.29 -14.93 -8.63
CA PHE A 135 -2.90 -14.70 -8.22
C PHE A 135 -2.35 -16.01 -7.64
N TYR A 136 -1.35 -16.60 -8.28
CA TYR A 136 -0.81 -17.91 -7.90
C TYR A 136 0.36 -17.80 -6.93
N ASN A 137 0.46 -18.72 -5.98
CA ASN A 137 1.47 -18.70 -4.91
C ASN A 137 1.51 -17.34 -4.20
N PHE A 138 0.32 -16.81 -3.89
CA PHE A 138 0.13 -15.47 -3.39
C PHE A 138 0.10 -15.44 -1.87
N TYR A 139 0.67 -14.40 -1.28
CA TYR A 139 0.48 -14.06 0.12
C TYR A 139 0.08 -12.59 0.20
N VAL A 140 -0.78 -12.21 1.15
CA VAL A 140 -1.42 -10.87 1.16
C VAL A 140 -0.42 -9.71 1.13
N ALA A 141 0.75 -9.87 1.77
CA ALA A 141 1.82 -8.87 1.76
C ALA A 141 2.69 -8.85 0.49
N SER A 142 2.44 -9.73 -0.50
CA SER A 142 3.25 -9.83 -1.72
C SER A 142 3.05 -8.66 -2.67
N ILE A 143 1.87 -8.04 -2.65
CA ILE A 143 1.53 -6.86 -3.44
C ILE A 143 0.91 -5.82 -2.52
N SER A 144 1.49 -4.61 -2.55
CA SER A 144 0.92 -3.42 -1.92
C SER A 144 0.55 -2.40 -2.99
N ILE A 145 -0.55 -1.70 -2.76
CA ILE A 145 -1.00 -0.57 -3.57
C ILE A 145 -0.73 0.72 -2.81
N TYR A 146 0.22 1.52 -3.29
CA TYR A 146 0.48 2.85 -2.76
C TYR A 146 -0.40 3.89 -3.45
N ALA A 147 -1.27 4.54 -2.69
CA ALA A 147 -2.02 5.71 -3.14
C ALA A 147 -1.37 6.99 -2.61
N PRO A 148 -0.82 7.87 -3.47
CA PRO A 148 -0.34 9.18 -3.06
C PRO A 148 -1.49 10.03 -2.50
N ASN A 149 -1.21 10.90 -1.51
CA ASN A 149 -2.18 11.92 -1.12
C ASN A 149 -2.44 12.84 -2.34
N LYS A 150 -3.72 13.03 -2.68
CA LYS A 150 -4.14 14.05 -3.65
C LYS A 150 -3.75 15.41 -3.05
N LYS A 151 -3.06 16.23 -3.85
CA LYS A 151 -2.79 17.62 -3.50
C LYS A 151 -4.08 18.44 -3.51
#